data_AF-A0A953ED71-F1
#
_entry.id   AF-A0A953ED71-F1
#
_cell.length_a   1.000
_cell.length_b   1.000
_cell.length_c   1.000
_cell.angle_alpha   90.00
_cell.angle_beta   90.00
_cell.angle_gamma   90.00
#
_symmetry.space_group_name_H-M   'P 1'
#
loop_
_entity.id
_entity.type
_entity.pdbx_description
1 polymer ?
#
loop_
_entity_poly.entity_id
_entity_poly.type
_entity_poly.pdbx_seq_one_letter_code
_entity_poly.pdbx_strand_id
1 'polypeptide(L)'
;MLPYLDEEQVRAVLHMEELIPAVERALIAFSAGRVAQPARQILPVEPHGGLFAAMPVASAEAGVGVKCFTFYPGNVARGLPTHLAAILLFHPETGQPLAVMDGRLITEMRTAAASALATRAMAAADAAVLAILGTGVQARVHVEALRLVRNFREVRIWGRTPERAERLAAEVGAVAVASAEEAVRGADVVVTATSALEPVLRGAWLAPRAHVNAIGWNG
;
A
#
# COMPACT_ATOMS: atom_id res chain seq x y z
N MET A 1 9.83 20.42 22.82
CA MET A 1 9.57 20.53 21.36
C MET A 1 9.12 19.16 20.89
N LEU A 2 7.98 19.06 20.19
CA LEU A 2 7.50 17.78 19.66
C LEU A 2 8.43 17.38 18.49
N PRO A 3 9.15 16.24 18.55
CA PRO A 3 10.06 15.86 17.47
C PRO A 3 9.29 15.60 16.18
N TYR A 4 9.87 16.04 15.06
CA TYR A 4 9.43 15.71 13.71
C TYR A 4 10.42 14.71 13.10
N LEU A 5 9.94 13.56 12.66
CA LEU A 5 10.71 12.58 11.90
C LEU A 5 10.37 12.72 10.43
N ASP A 6 11.34 13.15 9.62
CA ASP A 6 11.17 13.27 8.18
C ASP A 6 11.24 11.90 7.45
N GLU A 7 11.04 11.91 6.13
CA GLU A 7 11.06 10.69 5.32
C GLU A 7 12.41 9.95 5.40
N GLU A 8 13.54 10.67 5.52
CA GLU A 8 14.88 10.08 5.58
C GLU A 8 15.07 9.34 6.91
N GLN A 9 14.69 9.97 8.02
CA GLN A 9 14.73 9.37 9.34
C GLN A 9 13.81 8.16 9.45
N VAL A 10 12.60 8.23 8.88
CA VAL A 10 11.68 7.08 8.81
C VAL A 10 12.29 5.95 7.97
N ARG A 11 12.88 6.27 6.81
CA ARG A 11 13.50 5.30 5.90
C ARG A 11 14.67 4.56 6.55
N ALA A 12 15.42 5.24 7.41
CA ALA A 12 16.56 4.66 8.10
C ALA A 12 16.19 3.53 9.09
N VAL A 13 14.92 3.46 9.52
CA VAL A 13 14.48 2.52 10.57
C VAL A 13 13.26 1.65 10.18
N LEU A 14 12.61 1.93 9.05
CA LEU A 14 11.43 1.19 8.61
C LEU A 14 11.83 0.08 7.63
N HIS A 15 11.87 -1.16 8.11
CA HIS A 15 12.22 -2.33 7.29
C HIS A 15 11.01 -3.22 7.03
N MET A 16 10.88 -3.75 5.80
CA MET A 16 9.70 -4.49 5.38
C MET A 16 9.56 -5.83 6.12
N GLU A 17 10.68 -6.48 6.42
CA GLU A 17 10.81 -7.73 7.15
C GLU A 17 10.26 -7.63 8.58
N GLU A 18 10.40 -6.46 9.21
CA GLU A 18 9.86 -6.18 10.54
C GLU A 18 8.42 -5.67 10.48
N LEU A 19 8.10 -4.94 9.41
CA LEU A 19 6.78 -4.35 9.22
C LEU A 19 5.71 -5.41 8.94
N ILE A 20 6.00 -6.48 8.18
CA ILE A 20 5.04 -7.55 7.91
C ILE A 20 4.54 -8.20 9.22
N PRO A 21 5.41 -8.69 10.13
CA PRO A 21 4.99 -9.18 11.44
C PRO A 21 4.28 -8.11 12.30
N ALA A 22 4.68 -6.84 12.23
CA ALA A 22 4.01 -5.77 12.97
C ALA A 22 2.57 -5.54 12.49
N VAL A 23 2.36 -5.51 11.17
CA VAL A 23 1.04 -5.41 10.54
C VAL A 23 0.18 -6.63 10.86
N GLU A 24 0.76 -7.82 10.89
CA GLU A 24 0.07 -9.04 11.32
C GLU A 24 -0.45 -8.93 12.75
N ARG A 25 0.39 -8.53 13.71
CA ARG A 25 -0.04 -8.32 15.10
C ARG A 25 -1.15 -7.28 15.19
N ALA A 26 -1.03 -6.18 14.45
CA ALA A 26 -2.02 -5.12 14.43
C ALA A 26 -3.38 -5.60 13.89
N LEU A 27 -3.39 -6.35 12.79
CA LEU A 27 -4.61 -6.90 12.21
C LEU A 27 -5.27 -7.95 13.12
N ILE A 28 -4.48 -8.83 13.74
CA ILE A 28 -4.98 -9.78 14.75
C ILE A 28 -5.60 -9.04 15.93
N ALA A 29 -4.93 -8.02 16.47
CA ALA A 29 -5.44 -7.24 17.59
C ALA A 29 -6.76 -6.51 17.25
N PHE A 30 -6.84 -5.92 16.05
CA PHE A 30 -8.07 -5.28 15.57
C PHE A 30 -9.22 -6.29 15.43
N SER A 31 -8.98 -7.44 14.78
CA SER A 31 -9.98 -8.49 14.61
C SER A 31 -10.41 -9.15 15.93
N ALA A 32 -9.54 -9.12 16.95
CA ALA A 32 -9.85 -9.59 18.30
C ALA A 32 -10.57 -8.54 19.19
N GLY A 33 -10.91 -7.36 18.64
CA GLY A 33 -11.59 -6.30 19.39
C GLY A 33 -10.70 -5.56 20.40
N ARG A 34 -9.37 -5.69 20.31
CA ARG A 34 -8.39 -5.07 21.22
C ARG A 34 -7.93 -3.67 20.77
N VAL A 35 -8.50 -3.15 19.69
CA VAL A 35 -8.14 -1.86 19.10
C VAL A 35 -9.40 -1.04 18.85
N ALA A 36 -9.41 0.20 19.35
CA ALA A 36 -10.43 1.17 18.99
C ALA A 36 -9.99 1.92 17.73
N GLN A 37 -10.63 1.62 16.60
CA GLN A 37 -10.34 2.25 15.32
C GLN A 37 -11.66 2.55 14.61
N PRO A 38 -12.16 3.80 14.65
CA PRO A 38 -13.37 4.16 13.92
C PRO A 38 -13.12 4.12 12.40
N ALA A 39 -14.19 4.16 11.63
CA ALA A 39 -14.08 4.39 10.20
C ALA A 39 -13.31 5.70 9.92
N ARG A 40 -12.50 5.70 8.85
CA ARG A 40 -11.77 6.91 8.43
C ARG A 40 -12.76 8.05 8.17
N GLN A 41 -12.40 9.25 8.62
CA GLN A 41 -13.15 10.47 8.34
C GLN A 41 -12.57 11.12 7.09
N ILE A 42 -13.41 11.49 6.14
CA ILE A 42 -13.01 12.12 4.87
C ILE A 42 -13.73 13.46 4.77
N LEU A 43 -12.95 14.52 4.53
CA LEU A 43 -13.41 15.87 4.32
C LEU A 43 -13.04 16.30 2.90
N PRO A 44 -14.02 16.54 2.01
CA PRO A 44 -13.76 17.15 0.72
C PRO A 44 -13.13 18.53 0.90
N VAL A 45 -12.12 18.83 0.09
CA VAL A 45 -11.52 20.16 -0.03
C VAL A 45 -11.94 20.71 -1.40
N GLU A 46 -13.24 20.97 -1.53
CA GLU A 46 -13.92 21.26 -2.80
C GLU A 46 -13.26 22.38 -3.63
N PRO A 47 -12.82 23.52 -3.05
CA PRO A 47 -12.19 24.60 -3.84
C PRO A 47 -10.90 24.18 -4.55
N HIS A 48 -10.31 23.05 -4.16
CA HIS A 48 -9.02 22.58 -4.66
C HIS A 48 -9.06 21.17 -5.24
N GLY A 49 -10.26 20.58 -5.39
CA GLY A 49 -10.44 19.26 -6.00
C GLY A 49 -9.66 18.15 -5.28
N GLY A 50 -9.49 18.27 -3.97
CA GLY A 50 -8.80 17.27 -3.14
C GLY A 50 -9.64 16.83 -1.97
N LEU A 51 -9.08 15.96 -1.14
CA LEU A 51 -9.65 15.55 0.12
C LEU A 51 -8.59 15.56 1.22
N PHE A 52 -9.05 15.76 2.43
CA PHE A 52 -8.31 15.52 3.67
C PHE A 52 -8.99 14.36 4.39
N ALA A 53 -8.20 13.50 5.02
CA ALA A 53 -8.75 12.40 5.80
C ALA A 53 -7.93 12.13 7.06
N ALA A 54 -8.64 11.73 8.12
CA ALA A 54 -8.06 11.36 9.40
C ALA A 54 -8.37 9.88 9.71
N MET A 55 -7.36 9.16 10.16
CA MET A 55 -7.42 7.75 10.55
C MET A 55 -6.87 7.60 11.97
N PRO A 56 -7.68 7.90 13.01
CA PRO A 56 -7.27 7.75 14.40
C PRO A 56 -7.33 6.28 14.84
N VAL A 57 -6.47 5.92 15.79
CA VAL A 57 -6.44 4.61 16.43
C VAL A 57 -6.05 4.76 17.89
N ALA A 58 -6.66 3.95 18.75
CA ALA A 58 -6.23 3.77 20.13
C ALA A 58 -6.06 2.27 20.42
N SER A 59 -4.87 1.90 20.88
CA SER A 59 -4.53 0.56 21.32
C SER A 59 -3.71 0.64 22.59
N ALA A 60 -4.08 -0.13 23.61
CA ALA A 60 -3.30 -0.23 24.84
C ALA A 60 -1.91 -0.83 24.57
N GLU A 61 -1.78 -1.69 23.56
CA GLU A 61 -0.53 -2.37 23.19
C GLU A 61 0.28 -1.61 22.14
N ALA A 62 -0.38 -0.99 21.15
CA ALA A 62 0.28 -0.39 19.98
C ALA A 62 0.34 1.14 20.01
N GLY A 63 -0.26 1.79 21.01
CA GLY A 63 -0.25 3.24 21.20
C GLY A 63 -1.51 3.93 20.69
N VAL A 64 -1.52 5.26 20.88
CA VAL A 64 -2.58 6.16 20.42
C VAL A 64 -2.00 7.03 19.32
N GLY A 65 -2.69 7.15 18.19
CA GLY A 65 -2.18 7.92 17.07
C GLY A 65 -3.23 8.29 16.05
N VAL A 66 -2.86 9.19 15.14
CA VAL A 66 -3.69 9.55 13.99
C VAL A 66 -2.80 9.72 12.78
N LYS A 67 -3.19 9.07 11.67
CA LYS A 67 -2.68 9.43 10.35
C LYS A 67 -3.63 10.44 9.72
N CYS A 68 -3.10 11.62 9.40
CA CYS A 68 -3.75 12.58 8.54
C CYS A 68 -3.16 12.43 7.15
N PHE A 69 -4.00 12.36 6.11
CA PHE A 69 -3.51 12.33 4.74
C PHE A 69 -4.36 13.19 3.83
N THR A 70 -3.75 13.63 2.75
CA THR A 70 -4.43 14.33 1.66
C THR A 70 -4.34 13.53 0.37
N PHE A 71 -5.37 13.64 -0.46
CA PHE A 71 -5.35 13.14 -1.81
C PHE A 71 -5.75 14.24 -2.79
N TYR A 72 -4.82 14.56 -3.70
CA TYR A 72 -4.96 15.59 -4.71
C TYR A 72 -4.54 15.02 -6.07
N PRO A 73 -5.48 14.56 -6.91
CA PRO A 73 -5.16 14.04 -8.24
C PRO A 73 -4.34 15.02 -9.10
N GLY A 74 -4.62 16.32 -8.99
CA GLY A 74 -3.96 17.38 -9.74
C GLY A 74 -2.49 17.64 -9.37
N ASN A 75 -1.98 17.06 -8.28
CA ASN A 75 -0.58 17.25 -7.87
C ASN A 75 0.44 16.73 -8.89
N VAL A 76 0.05 15.77 -9.73
CA VAL A 76 0.89 15.27 -10.83
C VAL A 76 1.35 16.41 -11.75
N ALA A 77 0.46 17.36 -12.06
CA ALA A 77 0.78 18.51 -12.92
C ALA A 77 1.73 19.52 -12.25
N ARG A 78 1.90 19.42 -10.92
CA ARG A 78 2.77 20.28 -10.10
C ARG A 78 4.07 19.58 -9.68
N GLY A 79 4.31 18.35 -10.14
CA GLY A 79 5.46 17.55 -9.70
C GLY A 79 5.38 17.08 -8.24
N LEU A 80 4.19 17.10 -7.62
CA LEU A 80 3.99 16.66 -6.25
C LEU A 80 3.36 15.25 -6.19
N PRO A 81 3.58 14.49 -5.10
CA PRO A 81 2.84 13.25 -4.86
C PRO A 81 1.32 13.49 -4.77
N THR A 82 0.53 12.57 -5.29
CA THR A 82 -0.95 12.64 -5.18
C THR A 82 -1.44 12.35 -3.78
N HIS A 83 -0.68 11.56 -3.01
CA HIS A 83 -0.95 11.25 -1.62
C HIS A 83 0.18 11.80 -0.75
N LEU A 84 -0.17 12.62 0.24
CA LEU A 84 0.74 13.10 1.28
C LEU A 84 0.15 12.73 2.63
N ALA A 85 0.98 12.44 3.61
CA ALA A 85 0.50 12.05 4.93
C ALA A 85 1.44 12.50 6.03
N ALA A 86 0.89 12.72 7.21
CA ALA A 86 1.61 12.89 8.46
C ALA A 86 0.98 11.98 9.52
N ILE A 87 1.81 11.44 10.41
CA ILE A 87 1.37 10.60 11.52
C ILE A 87 1.73 11.28 12.83
N LEU A 88 0.75 11.45 13.70
CA LEU A 88 0.95 11.93 15.07
C LEU A 88 0.84 10.73 16.01
N LEU A 89 1.83 10.56 16.88
CA LEU A 89 1.89 9.50 17.88
C LEU A 89 1.79 10.10 19.29
N PHE A 90 1.04 9.44 20.16
CA PHE A 90 0.82 9.84 21.55
C PHE A 90 1.11 8.67 22.48
N HIS A 91 1.60 8.99 23.68
CA HIS A 91 1.77 8.01 24.74
C HIS A 91 0.39 7.50 25.19
N PRO A 92 0.11 6.19 25.17
CA PRO A 92 -1.22 5.66 25.42
C PRO A 92 -1.73 5.95 26.84
N GLU A 93 -0.83 6.03 27.83
CA GLU A 93 -1.21 6.25 29.24
C GLU A 93 -1.39 7.73 29.62
N THR A 94 -0.61 8.63 29.02
CA THR A 94 -0.52 10.04 29.46
C THR A 94 -1.11 11.01 28.44
N GLY A 95 -1.34 10.56 27.20
CA GLY A 95 -1.73 11.42 26.09
C GLY A 95 -0.63 12.37 25.63
N GLN A 96 0.60 12.25 26.16
CA GLN A 96 1.71 13.11 25.75
C GLN A 96 2.02 12.89 24.26
N PRO A 97 2.09 13.96 23.44
CA PRO A 97 2.50 13.82 22.05
C PRO A 97 3.98 13.41 22.01
N LEU A 98 4.26 12.31 21.31
CA LEU A 98 5.58 11.70 21.22
C LEU A 98 6.33 12.15 19.98
N ALA A 99 5.69 12.14 18.82
CA ALA A 99 6.30 12.53 17.56
C ALA A 99 5.26 12.93 16.51
N VAL A 100 5.68 13.75 15.56
CA VAL A 100 5.08 13.88 14.22
C VAL A 100 6.02 13.19 13.24
N MET A 101 5.50 12.41 12.30
CA MET A 101 6.32 11.68 11.34
C MET A 101 5.80 11.90 9.92
N ASP A 102 6.69 11.89 8.93
CA ASP A 102 6.30 11.70 7.54
C ASP A 102 5.47 10.40 7.43
N GLY A 103 4.29 10.50 6.83
CA GLY A 103 3.38 9.38 6.69
C GLY A 103 3.40 8.77 5.29
N ARG A 104 4.15 9.34 4.34
CA ARG A 104 4.13 8.90 2.94
C ARG A 104 4.80 7.54 2.82
N LEU A 105 6.05 7.42 3.25
CA LEU A 105 6.78 6.14 3.18
C LEU A 105 6.12 5.06 4.03
N ILE A 106 5.66 5.43 5.24
CA ILE A 106 4.90 4.52 6.11
C ILE A 106 3.65 4.01 5.40
N THR A 107 2.91 4.89 4.71
CA THR A 107 1.70 4.50 3.96
C THR A 107 2.02 3.57 2.80
N GLU A 108 3.11 3.82 2.07
CA GLU A 108 3.58 2.94 0.99
C GLU A 108 3.89 1.55 1.54
N MET A 109 4.82 1.45 2.49
CA MET A 109 5.30 0.16 2.99
C MET A 109 4.24 -0.63 3.75
N ARG A 110 3.44 0.01 4.62
CA ARG A 110 2.42 -0.71 5.41
C ARG A 110 1.29 -1.27 4.54
N THR A 111 1.02 -0.63 3.39
CA THR A 111 -0.01 -1.12 2.45
C THR A 111 0.48 -2.37 1.74
N ALA A 112 1.74 -2.37 1.28
CA ALA A 112 2.38 -3.56 0.73
C ALA A 112 2.51 -4.69 1.75
N ALA A 113 2.89 -4.38 2.99
CA ALA A 113 2.99 -5.35 4.08
C ALA A 113 1.64 -6.04 4.37
N ALA A 114 0.53 -5.29 4.37
CA ALA A 114 -0.80 -5.87 4.53
C ALA A 114 -1.16 -6.82 3.36
N SER A 115 -0.83 -6.46 2.12
CA SER A 115 -1.00 -7.35 0.96
C SER A 115 -0.08 -8.58 1.01
N ALA A 116 1.14 -8.43 1.52
CA ALA A 116 2.06 -9.56 1.72
C ALA A 116 1.51 -10.54 2.75
N LEU A 117 0.96 -10.06 3.88
CA LEU A 117 0.28 -10.91 4.85
C LEU A 117 -0.93 -11.63 4.25
N ALA A 118 -1.78 -10.90 3.53
CA ALA A 118 -2.94 -11.47 2.86
C ALA A 118 -2.54 -12.57 1.87
N THR A 119 -1.49 -12.32 1.08
CA THR A 119 -0.92 -13.29 0.15
C THR A 119 -0.34 -14.49 0.88
N ARG A 120 0.37 -14.28 2.00
CA ARG A 120 0.92 -15.35 2.82
C ARG A 120 -0.16 -16.30 3.32
N ALA A 121 -1.29 -15.75 3.75
CA ALA A 121 -2.41 -16.50 4.31
C ALA A 121 -3.31 -17.16 3.26
N MET A 122 -3.53 -16.51 2.10
CA MET A 122 -4.60 -16.91 1.17
C MET A 122 -4.10 -17.45 -0.17
N ALA A 123 -2.91 -17.05 -0.63
CA ALA A 123 -2.37 -17.58 -1.89
C ALA A 123 -1.80 -18.99 -1.70
N ALA A 124 -1.85 -19.79 -2.76
CA ALA A 124 -1.26 -21.12 -2.77
C ALA A 124 0.22 -21.07 -2.34
N ALA A 125 0.69 -22.10 -1.64
CA ALA A 125 2.07 -22.17 -1.17
C ALA A 125 3.09 -22.23 -2.33
N ASP A 126 2.67 -22.81 -3.45
CA ASP A 126 3.40 -22.95 -4.71
C ASP A 126 3.14 -21.80 -5.71
N ALA A 127 2.47 -20.72 -5.29
CA ALA A 127 2.27 -19.55 -6.13
C ALA A 127 3.61 -18.97 -6.61
N ALA A 128 3.77 -18.89 -7.93
CA ALA A 128 5.06 -18.60 -8.57
C ALA A 128 4.99 -17.49 -9.62
N VAL A 129 3.80 -17.08 -10.07
CA VAL A 129 3.61 -16.00 -11.04
C VAL A 129 2.87 -14.82 -10.40
N LEU A 130 3.52 -13.65 -10.35
CA LEU A 130 2.97 -12.40 -9.85
C LEU A 130 2.61 -11.47 -11.01
N ALA A 131 1.39 -10.94 -11.03
CA ALA A 131 0.97 -9.87 -11.93
C ALA A 131 0.73 -8.56 -11.16
N ILE A 132 1.32 -7.47 -11.62
CA ILE A 132 1.12 -6.12 -11.10
C ILE A 132 0.44 -5.28 -12.17
N LEU A 133 -0.78 -4.80 -11.89
CA LEU A 133 -1.48 -3.83 -12.70
C LEU A 133 -1.30 -2.44 -12.10
N GLY A 134 -0.42 -1.63 -12.69
CA GLY A 134 -0.04 -0.31 -12.21
C GLY A 134 1.47 -0.10 -12.25
N THR A 135 1.89 1.17 -12.26
CA THR A 135 3.31 1.57 -12.38
C THR A 135 3.70 2.67 -11.39
N GLY A 136 2.86 2.89 -10.38
CA GLY A 136 3.08 3.88 -9.32
C GLY A 136 3.91 3.33 -8.15
N VAL A 137 4.02 4.14 -7.09
CA VAL A 137 4.80 3.80 -5.89
C VAL A 137 4.38 2.47 -5.26
N GLN A 138 3.07 2.20 -5.20
CA GLN A 138 2.55 0.94 -4.67
C GLN A 138 2.95 -0.27 -5.52
N ALA A 139 2.99 -0.13 -6.85
CA ALA A 139 3.41 -1.23 -7.73
C ALA A 139 4.84 -1.71 -7.42
N ARG A 140 5.76 -0.77 -7.16
CA ARG A 140 7.14 -1.06 -6.75
C ARG A 140 7.19 -1.78 -5.40
N VAL A 141 6.69 -1.14 -4.34
CA VAL A 141 6.83 -1.64 -2.97
C VAL A 141 6.07 -2.96 -2.76
N HIS A 142 5.01 -3.23 -3.53
CA HIS A 142 4.33 -4.52 -3.53
C HIS A 142 5.19 -5.65 -4.10
N VAL A 143 5.99 -5.41 -5.14
CA VAL A 143 6.92 -6.43 -5.65
C VAL A 143 7.95 -6.80 -4.57
N GLU A 144 8.51 -5.80 -3.89
CA GLU A 144 9.46 -5.99 -2.78
C GLU A 144 8.83 -6.79 -1.63
N ALA A 145 7.67 -6.36 -1.13
CA ALA A 145 7.01 -7.02 0.00
C ALA A 145 6.54 -8.44 -0.32
N LEU A 146 6.01 -8.67 -1.53
CA LEU A 146 5.48 -9.98 -1.91
C LEU A 146 6.59 -11.03 -2.10
N ARG A 147 7.77 -10.63 -2.55
CA ARG A 147 8.95 -11.51 -2.64
C ARG A 147 9.44 -12.02 -1.29
N LEU A 148 9.11 -11.34 -0.18
CA LEU A 148 9.44 -11.80 1.16
C LEU A 148 8.53 -12.95 1.64
N VAL A 149 7.37 -13.15 1.01
CA VAL A 149 6.38 -14.16 1.44
C VAL A 149 6.14 -15.27 0.42
N ARG A 150 6.59 -15.10 -0.83
CA ARG A 150 6.48 -16.09 -1.90
C ARG A 150 7.68 -16.00 -2.84
N ASN A 151 8.09 -17.16 -3.39
CA ASN A 151 9.15 -17.24 -4.37
C ASN A 151 8.58 -17.17 -5.79
N PHE A 152 8.49 -15.97 -6.35
CA PHE A 152 7.99 -15.76 -7.70
C PHE A 152 9.09 -16.04 -8.74
N ARG A 153 8.85 -17.03 -9.60
CA ARG A 153 9.70 -17.30 -10.78
C ARG A 153 9.49 -16.28 -11.89
N GLU A 154 8.35 -15.60 -11.88
CA GLU A 154 7.97 -14.62 -12.89
C GLU A 154 7.18 -13.47 -12.25
N VAL A 155 7.53 -12.24 -12.60
CA VAL A 155 6.79 -11.03 -12.25
C VAL A 155 6.43 -10.30 -13.54
N ARG A 156 5.15 -10.03 -13.76
CA ARG A 156 4.62 -9.32 -14.92
C ARG A 156 4.08 -7.97 -14.50
N ILE A 157 4.40 -6.93 -15.26
CA ILE A 157 3.96 -5.57 -14.99
C ILE A 157 3.21 -5.03 -16.20
N TRP A 158 2.00 -4.56 -15.96
CA TRP A 158 1.24 -3.81 -16.94
C TRP A 158 0.92 -2.42 -16.40
N GLY A 159 0.94 -1.43 -17.29
CA GLY A 159 0.44 -0.09 -17.01
C GLY A 159 -0.09 0.56 -18.27
N ARG A 160 -0.98 1.54 -18.11
CA ARG A 160 -1.57 2.32 -19.23
C ARG A 160 -0.52 3.03 -20.09
N THR A 161 0.62 3.38 -19.51
CA THR A 161 1.75 4.02 -20.20
C THR A 161 2.89 2.99 -20.29
N PRO A 162 3.12 2.36 -21.45
CA PRO A 162 4.08 1.26 -21.62
C PRO A 162 5.48 1.59 -21.11
N GLU A 163 5.96 2.80 -21.37
CA GLU A 163 7.31 3.25 -20.99
C GLU A 163 7.48 3.30 -19.45
N ARG A 164 6.39 3.51 -18.71
CA ARG A 164 6.41 3.42 -17.24
C ARG A 164 6.44 1.99 -16.75
N ALA A 165 5.79 1.06 -17.46
CA ALA A 165 5.80 -0.36 -17.14
C ALA A 165 7.18 -0.96 -17.40
N GLU A 166 7.79 -0.66 -18.56
CA GLU A 166 9.14 -1.08 -18.92
C GLU A 166 10.18 -0.58 -17.92
N ARG A 167 10.13 0.70 -17.54
CA ARG A 167 11.04 1.26 -16.54
C ARG A 167 10.91 0.56 -15.19
N LEU A 168 9.68 0.36 -14.70
CA LEU A 168 9.46 -0.34 -13.44
C LEU A 168 9.92 -1.79 -13.53
N ALA A 169 9.62 -2.47 -14.64
CA ALA A 169 10.00 -3.86 -14.86
C ALA A 169 11.52 -4.06 -14.86
N ALA A 170 12.26 -3.17 -15.54
CA ALA A 170 13.72 -3.17 -15.51
C ALA A 170 14.28 -2.97 -14.09
N GLU A 171 13.70 -2.06 -13.31
CA GLU A 171 14.18 -1.74 -11.96
C GLU A 171 13.98 -2.88 -10.95
N VAL A 172 12.87 -3.62 -11.05
CA VAL A 172 12.54 -4.69 -10.09
C VAL A 172 12.85 -6.09 -10.62
N GLY A 173 13.42 -6.22 -11.82
CA GLY A 173 13.67 -7.52 -12.45
C GLY A 173 12.37 -8.27 -12.76
N ALA A 174 11.52 -7.65 -13.57
CA ALA A 174 10.23 -8.17 -14.02
C ALA A 174 10.09 -8.01 -15.56
N VAL A 175 8.98 -8.46 -16.12
CA VAL A 175 8.66 -8.34 -17.54
C VAL A 175 7.49 -7.37 -17.72
N ALA A 176 7.68 -6.35 -18.57
CA ALA A 176 6.58 -5.50 -19.01
C ALA A 176 5.76 -6.22 -20.08
N VAL A 177 4.42 -6.16 -19.98
CA VAL A 177 3.49 -6.83 -20.90
C VAL A 177 2.53 -5.82 -21.53
N ALA A 178 1.98 -6.16 -22.70
CA ALA A 178 1.24 -5.20 -23.53
C ALA A 178 -0.18 -4.93 -23.02
N SER A 179 -0.77 -5.87 -22.27
CA SER A 179 -2.15 -5.73 -21.79
C SER A 179 -2.35 -6.24 -20.35
N ALA A 180 -3.38 -5.70 -19.69
CA ALA A 180 -3.79 -6.18 -18.37
C ALA A 180 -4.20 -7.66 -18.39
N GLU A 181 -4.84 -8.11 -19.49
CA GLU A 181 -5.23 -9.51 -19.66
C GLU A 181 -3.99 -10.42 -19.74
N GLU A 182 -3.00 -10.04 -20.55
CA GLU A 182 -1.73 -10.77 -20.67
C GLU A 182 -1.02 -10.89 -19.32
N ALA A 183 -1.02 -9.82 -18.51
CA ALA A 183 -0.42 -9.84 -17.19
C ALA A 183 -1.04 -10.92 -16.28
N VAL A 184 -2.38 -11.01 -16.26
CA VAL A 184 -3.10 -11.82 -15.26
C VAL A 184 -3.42 -13.24 -15.71
N ARG A 185 -3.39 -13.52 -17.02
CA ARG A 185 -3.60 -14.87 -17.56
C ARG A 185 -2.55 -15.83 -17.00
N GLY A 186 -2.98 -16.79 -16.18
CA GLY A 186 -2.09 -17.75 -15.53
C GLY A 186 -1.24 -17.17 -14.39
N ALA A 187 -1.58 -15.99 -13.88
CA ALA A 187 -0.97 -15.45 -12.66
C ALA A 187 -1.61 -16.09 -11.41
N ASP A 188 -0.78 -16.41 -10.43
CA ASP A 188 -1.21 -16.97 -9.14
C ASP A 188 -1.58 -15.87 -8.14
N VAL A 189 -0.86 -14.74 -8.21
CA VAL A 189 -1.10 -13.56 -7.40
C VAL A 189 -1.24 -12.34 -8.31
N VAL A 190 -2.29 -11.54 -8.10
CA VAL A 190 -2.54 -10.31 -8.84
C VAL A 190 -2.60 -9.14 -7.87
N VAL A 191 -1.96 -8.03 -8.20
CA VAL A 191 -2.08 -6.76 -7.47
C VAL A 191 -2.67 -5.70 -8.39
N THR A 192 -3.74 -5.02 -7.97
CA THR A 192 -4.29 -3.88 -8.70
C THR A 192 -3.92 -2.58 -7.97
N ALA A 193 -2.85 -1.93 -8.45
CA ALA A 193 -2.25 -0.72 -7.91
C ALA A 193 -2.44 0.48 -8.87
N THR A 194 -3.68 0.69 -9.32
CA THR A 194 -4.03 1.74 -10.28
C THR A 194 -4.92 2.81 -9.64
N SER A 195 -4.96 3.99 -10.27
CA SER A 195 -5.94 5.05 -9.99
C SER A 195 -7.04 5.06 -11.06
N ALA A 196 -7.41 3.90 -11.59
CA ALA A 196 -8.38 3.80 -12.69
C ALA A 196 -9.80 3.93 -12.15
N LEU A 197 -10.63 4.76 -12.80
CA LEU A 197 -12.05 4.89 -12.48
C LEU A 197 -12.88 3.73 -13.06
N GLU A 198 -12.39 3.15 -14.15
CA GLU A 198 -13.00 2.00 -14.83
C GLU A 198 -12.28 0.69 -14.45
N PRO A 199 -12.98 -0.46 -14.45
CA PRO A 199 -12.37 -1.75 -14.14
C PRO A 199 -11.19 -2.10 -15.07
N VAL A 200 -10.01 -2.29 -14.48
CA VAL A 200 -8.78 -2.73 -15.19
C VAL A 200 -8.56 -4.25 -15.15
N LEU A 201 -9.36 -4.98 -14.38
CA LEU A 201 -9.29 -6.42 -14.21
C LEU A 201 -10.67 -7.03 -14.46
N ARG A 202 -10.73 -8.09 -15.25
CA ARG A 202 -11.96 -8.89 -15.46
C ARG A 202 -11.78 -10.28 -14.87
N GLY A 203 -12.82 -10.77 -14.17
CA GLY A 203 -12.80 -12.10 -13.55
C GLY A 203 -12.54 -13.24 -14.55
N ALA A 204 -13.00 -13.11 -15.79
CA ALA A 204 -12.79 -14.11 -16.86
C ALA A 204 -11.32 -14.30 -17.29
N TRP A 205 -10.42 -13.40 -16.87
CA TRP A 205 -8.99 -13.50 -17.13
C TRP A 205 -8.23 -14.24 -16.03
N LEU A 206 -8.81 -14.32 -14.83
CA LEU A 206 -8.17 -14.89 -13.65
C LEU A 206 -8.09 -16.41 -13.74
N ALA A 207 -6.97 -16.95 -13.27
CA ALA A 207 -6.88 -18.38 -12.98
C ALA A 207 -7.85 -18.75 -11.84
N PRO A 208 -8.42 -19.97 -11.82
CA PRO A 208 -9.38 -20.38 -10.78
C PRO A 208 -8.88 -20.25 -9.34
N ARG A 209 -7.56 -20.30 -9.11
CA ARG A 209 -6.90 -20.22 -7.80
C ARG A 209 -6.20 -18.88 -7.55
N ALA A 210 -6.40 -17.88 -8.41
CA ALA A 210 -5.70 -16.61 -8.31
C ALA A 210 -6.08 -15.86 -7.02
N HIS A 211 -5.08 -15.40 -6.27
CA HIS A 211 -5.25 -14.49 -5.14
C HIS A 211 -5.11 -13.04 -5.62
N VAL A 212 -6.08 -12.18 -5.31
CA VAL A 212 -6.11 -10.78 -5.76
C VAL A 212 -5.97 -9.83 -4.58
N ASN A 213 -4.93 -8.99 -4.61
CA ASN A 213 -4.76 -7.84 -3.72
C ASN A 213 -5.25 -6.57 -4.43
N ALA A 214 -6.49 -6.15 -4.14
CA ALA A 214 -7.05 -4.92 -4.69
C ALA A 214 -6.79 -3.73 -3.77
N ILE A 215 -5.86 -2.84 -4.16
CA ILE A 215 -5.40 -1.74 -3.30
C ILE A 215 -5.64 -0.34 -3.87
N GLY A 216 -6.00 -0.23 -5.15
CA GLY A 216 -6.32 1.04 -5.79
C GLY A 216 -7.52 1.74 -5.12
N TRP A 217 -7.43 3.06 -4.95
CA TRP A 217 -8.49 3.90 -4.40
C TRP A 217 -8.42 5.30 -5.04
N ASN A 218 -9.59 5.87 -5.37
CA ASN A 218 -9.71 7.15 -6.10
C ASN A 218 -10.51 8.24 -5.37
N GLY A 219 -10.78 8.08 -4.07
CA GLY A 219 -11.76 8.92 -3.35
C GLY A 219 -13.07 8.18 -3.16
#